data_AF-A0A8J8K7J0-F1
#
_entry.id   AF-A0A8J8K7J0-F1
#
_cell.length_a   1.000
_cell.length_b   1.000
_cell.length_c   1.000
_cell.angle_alpha   90.00
_cell.angle_beta   90.00
_cell.angle_gamma   90.00
#
_symmetry.space_group_name_H-M   'P 1'
#
loop_
_entity.id
_entity.type
_entity.pdbx_description
1 polymer ?
#
loop_
_entity_poly.entity_id
_entity_poly.type
_entity_poly.pdbx_seq_one_letter_code
_entity_poly.pdbx_strand_id
1 'polypeptide(L)'
;MNTKSIVGLFKKEGNYLQLARELSAQGFVRNDVKVEEDTDDVFFLSVELKNENSLQQAKKVFEVHQPLQMHEFPFVAENANRIREYVASAARARISSAPTIKNHSHGTDGLNAEVIAGI
;
A
#
# COMPACT_ATOMS: atom_id res chain seq x y z
N MET A 1 10.49 12.66 3.73
CA MET A 1 10.01 11.91 2.54
C MET A 1 9.18 12.86 1.71
N ASN A 2 9.46 13.05 0.41
CA ASN A 2 8.67 13.93 -0.46
C ASN A 2 7.41 13.21 -0.95
N THR A 3 6.46 12.93 -0.06
CA THR A 3 5.17 12.37 -0.45
C THR A 3 4.36 13.46 -1.14
N LYS A 4 4.02 13.25 -2.41
CA LYS A 4 3.25 14.20 -3.22
C LYS A 4 1.78 13.84 -3.32
N SER A 5 1.41 12.57 -3.11
CA SER A 5 0.02 12.18 -3.01
C SER A 5 -0.18 10.98 -2.09
N ILE A 6 -1.37 10.87 -1.53
CA ILE A 6 -1.83 9.70 -0.77
C ILE A 6 -3.07 9.14 -1.43
N VAL A 7 -3.17 7.83 -1.51
CA VAL A 7 -4.31 7.13 -2.11
C VAL A 7 -4.87 6.13 -1.11
N GLY A 8 -6.18 6.17 -0.92
CA GLY A 8 -6.93 5.18 -0.15
C GLY A 8 -7.87 4.41 -1.07
N LEU A 9 -7.95 3.09 -0.88
CA LEU A 9 -8.94 2.23 -1.50
C LEU A 9 -10.10 2.06 -0.52
N PHE A 10 -11.31 2.40 -0.93
CA PHE A 10 -12.52 2.34 -0.10
C PHE A 10 -13.62 1.55 -0.81
N LYS A 11 -14.54 0.97 -0.03
CA LYS A 11 -15.77 0.37 -0.57
C LYS A 11 -16.78 1.46 -0.92
N LYS A 12 -17.51 1.31 -2.03
CA LYS A 12 -18.59 2.22 -2.44
C LYS A 12 -19.79 2.20 -1.48
N GLU A 13 -20.02 1.07 -0.80
CA GLU A 13 -21.00 1.01 0.31
C GLU A 13 -20.59 1.88 1.51
N GLY A 14 -19.33 2.32 1.55
CA GLY A 14 -18.86 3.32 2.51
C GLY A 14 -19.48 4.68 2.25
N ASN A 15 -19.55 5.50 3.30
CA ASN A 15 -20.21 6.81 3.29
C ASN A 15 -19.36 7.84 2.50
N TYR A 16 -19.22 7.65 1.17
CA TYR A 16 -18.41 8.45 0.26
C TYR A 16 -18.68 9.96 0.38
N LEU A 17 -19.95 10.32 0.54
CA LEU A 17 -20.39 11.69 0.78
C LEU A 17 -19.81 12.27 2.08
N GLN A 18 -19.70 11.46 3.13
CA GLN A 18 -19.11 11.86 4.40
C GLN A 18 -17.60 12.05 4.27
N LEU A 19 -16.91 11.13 3.58
CA LEU A 19 -15.48 11.25 3.28
C LEU A 19 -15.17 12.54 2.50
N ALA A 20 -15.95 12.82 1.45
CA ALA A 20 -15.79 14.04 0.66
C ALA A 20 -16.03 15.32 1.48
N ARG A 21 -17.02 15.30 2.39
CA ARG A 21 -17.29 16.43 3.31
C ARG A 21 -16.16 16.64 4.31
N GLU A 22 -15.60 15.58 4.88
CA GLU A 22 -14.50 15.70 5.84
C GLU A 22 -13.22 16.18 5.19
N LEU A 23 -12.90 15.70 3.98
CA LEU A 23 -11.78 16.23 3.20
C LEU A 23 -11.97 17.73 2.90
N SER A 24 -13.18 18.13 2.50
CA SER A 24 -13.49 19.55 2.31
C SER A 24 -13.36 20.36 3.62
N ALA A 25 -13.74 19.79 4.77
CA ALA A 25 -13.63 20.44 6.08
C ALA A 25 -12.17 20.59 6.54
N GLN A 26 -11.28 19.69 6.11
CA GLN A 26 -9.83 19.80 6.30
C GLN A 26 -9.15 20.75 5.30
N GLY A 27 -9.91 21.37 4.39
CA GLY A 27 -9.40 22.34 3.43
C GLY A 27 -8.85 21.75 2.14
N PHE A 28 -9.09 20.46 1.86
CA PHE A 28 -8.83 19.88 0.55
C PHE A 28 -9.87 20.36 -0.45
N VAL A 29 -9.44 21.07 -1.49
CA VAL A 29 -10.34 21.48 -2.57
C VAL A 29 -10.57 20.33 -3.54
N ARG A 30 -11.72 20.34 -4.22
CA ARG A 30 -12.12 19.28 -5.16
C ARG A 30 -11.10 19.01 -6.29
N ASN A 31 -10.22 19.97 -6.59
CA ASN A 31 -9.16 19.80 -7.59
C ASN A 31 -7.97 18.99 -7.06
N ASP A 32 -7.73 19.03 -5.74
CA ASP A 32 -6.69 18.25 -5.07
C ASP A 32 -7.14 16.81 -4.79
N VAL A 33 -8.44 16.51 -4.91
CA VAL A 33 -9.03 15.21 -4.60
C VAL A 33 -9.55 14.55 -5.89
N LYS A 34 -8.95 13.42 -6.26
CA LYS A 34 -9.39 12.60 -7.40
C LYS A 34 -10.02 11.32 -6.90
N VAL A 35 -11.15 10.97 -7.49
CA VAL A 35 -11.88 9.74 -7.19
C VAL A 35 -11.96 8.94 -8.46
N GLU A 36 -11.41 7.75 -8.44
CA GLU A 36 -11.37 6.83 -9.57
C GLU A 36 -12.06 5.53 -9.15
N GLU A 37 -13.09 5.13 -9.89
CA GLU A 37 -13.74 3.85 -9.67
C GLU A 37 -12.82 2.74 -10.18
N ASP A 38 -12.54 1.73 -9.36
CA ASP A 38 -11.73 0.57 -9.78
C ASP A 38 -12.60 -0.60 -10.22
N THR A 39 -13.59 -0.94 -9.41
CA THR A 39 -14.57 -2.00 -9.66
C THR A 39 -15.97 -1.51 -9.24
N ASP A 40 -17.01 -2.29 -9.50
CA ASP A 40 -18.39 -1.97 -9.09
C ASP A 40 -18.52 -1.67 -7.59
N ASP A 41 -17.70 -2.32 -6.75
CA ASP A 41 -17.82 -2.26 -5.29
C ASP A 41 -16.79 -1.34 -4.60
N VAL A 42 -15.75 -0.88 -5.32
CA VAL A 42 -14.62 -0.16 -4.72
C VAL A 42 -14.16 1.05 -5.55
N PHE A 43 -13.61 2.05 -4.87
CA PHE A 43 -13.05 3.24 -5.49
C PHE A 43 -11.71 3.62 -4.84
N PHE A 44 -10.82 4.16 -5.65
CA PHE A 44 -9.62 4.85 -5.20
C PHE A 44 -9.93 6.32 -4.98
N LEU A 45 -9.51 6.84 -3.83
CA LEU A 45 -9.50 8.28 -3.56
C LEU A 45 -8.05 8.72 -3.39
N SER A 46 -7.59 9.53 -4.34
CA SER A 46 -6.28 10.16 -4.34
C SER A 46 -6.38 11.60 -3.88
N VAL A 47 -5.46 12.00 -3.02
CA VAL A 47 -5.33 13.37 -2.55
C VAL A 47 -3.92 13.86 -2.87
N GLU A 48 -3.83 14.97 -3.59
CA GLU A 48 -2.59 15.69 -3.81
C GLU A 48 -2.17 16.43 -2.54
N LEU A 49 -0.91 16.26 -2.17
CA LEU A 49 -0.34 16.80 -0.94
C LEU A 49 0.57 17.98 -1.27
N LYS A 50 0.20 19.15 -0.76
CA LYS A 50 0.97 20.39 -0.92
C LYS A 50 2.07 20.56 0.13
N ASN A 51 1.88 19.96 1.31
CA ASN A 51 2.79 20.02 2.43
C ASN A 51 2.58 18.82 3.39
N GLU A 52 3.49 18.66 4.35
CA GLU A 52 3.46 17.55 5.31
C GLU A 52 2.26 17.61 6.25
N ASN A 53 1.71 18.81 6.50
CA ASN A 53 0.49 18.96 7.31
C ASN A 53 -0.72 18.36 6.60
N SER A 54 -0.86 18.60 5.29
CA SER A 54 -1.88 17.95 4.45
C SER A 54 -1.75 16.42 4.48
N LEU A 55 -0.53 15.87 4.52
CA LEU A 55 -0.35 14.42 4.60
C LEU A 55 -0.95 13.85 5.90
N GLN A 56 -0.65 14.48 7.03
CA GLN A 56 -1.15 14.06 8.35
C GLN A 56 -2.68 14.16 8.43
N GLN A 57 -3.25 15.26 7.91
CA GLN A 57 -4.70 15.43 7.88
C GLN A 57 -5.40 14.41 6.99
N ALA A 58 -4.89 14.18 5.77
CA ALA A 58 -5.44 13.20 4.85
C ALA A 58 -5.38 11.78 5.42
N LYS A 59 -4.25 11.41 6.03
CA LYS A 59 -4.10 10.12 6.75
C LYS A 59 -5.16 9.96 7.83
N LYS A 60 -5.32 10.96 8.69
CA LYS A 60 -6.29 10.91 9.79
C LYS A 60 -7.72 10.74 9.27
N VAL A 61 -8.09 11.46 8.21
CA VAL A 61 -9.40 11.28 7.57
C VAL A 61 -9.55 9.88 7.00
N PHE A 62 -8.53 9.37 6.31
CA PHE A 62 -8.59 8.03 5.73
C PHE A 62 -8.75 6.98 6.81
N GLU A 63 -7.95 7.02 7.88
CA GLU A 63 -8.01 6.07 8.99
C GLU A 63 -9.38 6.00 9.67
N VAL A 64 -10.06 7.15 9.85
CA VAL A 64 -11.43 7.21 10.40
C VAL A 64 -12.42 6.45 9.52
N HIS A 65 -12.22 6.48 8.20
CA HIS A 65 -13.09 5.81 7.22
C HIS A 65 -12.65 4.40 6.87
N GLN A 66 -11.67 3.83 7.58
CA GLN A 66 -11.21 2.44 7.45
C GLN A 66 -10.97 2.02 6.00
N PRO A 67 -9.93 2.55 5.34
CA PRO A 67 -9.63 2.20 3.96
C PRO A 67 -9.21 0.73 3.91
N LEU A 68 -9.58 0.03 2.84
CA LEU A 68 -9.10 -1.32 2.57
C LEU A 68 -7.57 -1.34 2.44
N GLN A 69 -7.03 -0.32 1.76
CA GLN A 69 -5.60 -0.12 1.56
C GLN A 69 -5.28 1.36 1.51
N MET A 70 -4.09 1.74 1.99
CA MET A 70 -3.58 3.11 1.94
C MET A 70 -2.14 3.11 1.44
N HIS A 71 -1.84 3.98 0.49
CA HIS A 71 -0.53 4.09 -0.15
C HIS A 71 -0.08 5.54 -0.29
N GLU A 72 1.20 5.78 -0.01
CA GLU A 72 1.86 7.08 -0.14
C GLU A 72 2.75 7.07 -1.37
N PHE A 73 2.61 8.09 -2.23
CA PHE A 73 3.32 8.19 -3.50
C PHE A 73 4.23 9.43 -3.53
N PRO A 74 5.45 9.30 -4.06
CA PRO A 74 6.35 10.44 -4.26
C PRO A 74 6.00 11.28 -5.49
N PHE A 75 4.95 10.92 -6.23
CA PHE A 75 4.42 11.61 -7.40
C PHE A 75 2.92 11.89 -7.20
N VAL A 76 2.34 12.74 -8.05
CA VAL A 76 0.90 12.99 -8.07
C VAL A 76 0.22 11.80 -8.74
N ALA A 77 -0.63 11.08 -8.01
CA ALA A 77 -1.36 9.94 -8.54
C ALA A 77 -2.52 10.42 -9.42
N GLU A 78 -2.23 10.61 -10.71
CA GLU A 78 -3.15 11.26 -11.64
C GLU A 78 -4.31 10.37 -12.11
N ASN A 79 -4.14 9.04 -12.08
CA ASN A 79 -5.13 8.04 -12.53
C ASN A 79 -4.95 6.70 -11.79
N ALA A 80 -6.01 5.89 -11.77
CA ALA A 80 -6.00 4.56 -11.14
C ALA A 80 -5.01 3.58 -11.78
N ASN A 81 -4.67 3.74 -13.06
CA ASN A 81 -3.76 2.83 -13.75
C ASN A 81 -2.33 2.93 -13.20
N ARG A 82 -1.80 4.15 -13.04
CA ARG A 82 -0.49 4.39 -12.43
C ARG A 82 -0.42 3.96 -10.97
N ILE A 83 -1.51 4.14 -10.23
CA ILE A 83 -1.64 3.65 -8.85
C ILE A 83 -1.45 2.13 -8.86
N ARG A 84 -2.19 1.41 -9.72
CA ARG A 84 -2.11 -0.05 -9.85
C ARG A 84 -0.73 -0.52 -10.27
N GLU A 85 -0.11 0.11 -11.28
CA GLU A 85 1.24 -0.22 -11.72
C GLU A 85 2.27 -0.07 -10.61
N TYR A 86 2.19 1.01 -9.82
CA TYR A 86 3.09 1.23 -8.70
C TYR A 86 2.84 0.26 -7.55
N VAL A 87 1.57 -0.01 -7.20
CA VAL A 87 1.23 -1.00 -6.16
C VAL A 87 1.70 -2.40 -6.58
N ALA A 88 1.47 -2.79 -7.83
CA ALA A 88 1.95 -4.05 -8.39
C ALA A 88 3.49 -4.12 -8.42
N SER A 89 4.17 -3.03 -8.80
CA SER A 89 5.63 -2.94 -8.79
C SER A 89 6.21 -2.99 -7.39
N ALA A 90 5.59 -2.31 -6.42
CA ALA A 90 5.98 -2.34 -5.02
C ALA A 90 5.73 -3.71 -4.39
N ALA A 91 4.62 -4.37 -4.71
CA ALA A 91 4.34 -5.75 -4.30
C ALA A 91 5.39 -6.70 -4.89
N ARG A 92 5.73 -6.56 -6.18
CA ARG A 92 6.79 -7.35 -6.84
C ARG A 92 8.18 -7.10 -6.24
N ALA A 93 8.52 -5.85 -5.93
CA ALA A 93 9.79 -5.50 -5.30
C ALA A 93 9.91 -6.08 -3.88
N ARG A 94 8.79 -6.15 -3.14
CA ARG A 94 8.72 -6.82 -1.83
C ARG A 94 8.87 -8.33 -1.95
N ILE A 95 8.26 -8.96 -2.97
CA ILE A 95 8.41 -10.41 -3.24
C ILE A 95 9.84 -10.73 -3.69
N SER A 96 10.45 -9.88 -4.51
CA SER A 96 11.86 -10.02 -4.93
C SER A 96 12.85 -9.75 -3.80
N SER A 97 12.40 -9.11 -2.71
CA SER A 97 13.17 -8.88 -1.48
C SER A 97 12.76 -9.85 -0.36
N ALA A 98 11.96 -10.87 -0.67
CA ALA A 98 11.92 -12.04 0.21
C ALA A 98 13.35 -12.62 0.19
N PRO A 99 13.98 -12.84 1.36
CA PRO A 99 15.30 -13.45 1.36
C PRO A 99 15.17 -14.73 0.55
N THR A 100 16.00 -14.85 -0.49
CA THR A 100 16.28 -16.15 -1.07
C THR A 100 16.57 -17.04 0.13
N ILE A 101 15.68 -17.99 0.40
CA ILE A 101 16.00 -19.12 1.25
C ILE A 101 17.08 -19.81 0.45
N LYS A 102 18.33 -19.41 0.68
CA LYS A 102 19.49 -20.20 0.34
C LYS A 102 19.27 -21.44 1.19
N ASN A 103 18.66 -22.46 0.60
CA ASN A 103 18.92 -23.82 1.02
C ASN A 103 20.43 -23.98 0.88
N HIS A 104 21.14 -23.65 1.95
CA HIS A 104 22.49 -24.12 2.14
C HIS A 104 22.30 -25.61 2.42
N SER A 105 22.21 -26.38 1.33
CA SER A 105 22.39 -27.82 1.37
C SER A 105 23.70 -28.02 2.13
N HIS A 106 23.52 -28.62 3.30
CA HIS A 106 24.50 -28.89 4.33
C HIS A 106 25.77 -29.49 3.69
N GLY A 107 26.78 -28.64 3.49
CA GLY A 107 28.13 -29.10 3.20
C GLY A 107 28.77 -29.57 4.50
N THR A 108 28.61 -30.85 4.81
CA THR A 108 29.48 -31.57 5.73
C THR A 108 29.75 -32.93 5.13
N ASP A 109 30.79 -32.93 4.31
CA ASP A 109 31.63 -34.09 4.06
C ASP A 109 32.14 -34.65 5.41
N GLY A 110 31.96 -35.96 5.60
CA GLY A 110 32.74 -36.82 6.49
C GLY A 110 32.71 -36.54 7.99
N LEU A 111 32.22 -37.51 8.78
CA LEU A 111 33.04 -38.20 9.80
C LEU A 111 32.22 -39.32 10.49
N ASN A 112 32.88 -40.47 10.58
CA ASN A 112 32.43 -41.78 11.04
C ASN A 112 31.64 -41.79 12.37
N ALA A 113 30.60 -42.62 12.43
CA ALA A 113 30.11 -43.21 13.67
C ALA A 113 29.58 -44.62 13.39
N GLU A 114 30.45 -45.61 13.58
CA GLU A 114 30.10 -47.03 13.71
C GLU A 114 29.40 -47.25 15.05
N VAL A 115 28.11 -47.64 15.05
CA VAL A 115 27.38 -48.27 16.17
C VAL A 115 25.94 -48.58 15.68
N ILE A 116 25.28 -49.75 15.77
CA ILE A 116 25.48 -51.11 16.31
C ILE A 116 24.48 -52.00 15.51
N ALA A 117 24.83 -53.22 15.14
CA ALA A 117 23.84 -54.29 14.98
C ALA A 117 24.44 -55.60 15.48
N GLY A 118 24.15 -55.95 16.73
CA GLY A 118 24.18 -57.34 17.17
C GLY A 118 22.86 -57.98 16.79
N ILE A 119 22.89 -59.09 16.06
CA ILE A 119 22.42 -60.44 16.46
C ILE A 119 23.16 -61.46 15.59
#